data_AF-A0A2V7Y9G1-F1
#
_entry.id   AF-A0A2V7Y9G1-F1
#
_cell.length_a   1.000
_cell.length_b   1.000
_cell.length_c   1.000
_cell.angle_alpha   90.00
_cell.angle_beta   90.00
_cell.angle_gamma   90.00
#
_symmetry.space_group_name_H-M   'P 1'
#
loop_
_entity.id
_entity.type
_entity.pdbx_description
1 polymer ?
#
loop_
_entity_poly.entity_id
_entity_poly.type
_entity_poly.pdbx_seq_one_letter_code
_entity_poly.pdbx_strand_id
1 'polypeptide(L)'
;QQGSFREDLFYRLNVITVSLPPLRRRSEDIPLLAQHFLAHYARENEKALREISPRAMELLIDYPWPGNVRELENAIERAVVLSIGEVLTEELLPASVRQRGEAAAASGLLPPVLPANGISFKDAVSQYERQIIIRALQSCGGVQKRAAELLHVKPTTLHEMMKRLNISSESLVPS
;
A
#
# COMPACT_ATOMS: atom_id res chain seq x y z
N GLN A 1 -31.39 -18.05 -40.78
CA GLN A 1 -30.33 -18.05 -41.81
C GLN A 1 -29.20 -17.17 -41.29
N GLN A 2 -28.19 -17.83 -40.73
CA GLN A 2 -26.96 -17.25 -40.20
C GLN A 2 -25.95 -17.09 -41.34
N GLY A 3 -25.00 -16.16 -41.19
CA GLY A 3 -23.79 -16.14 -42.01
C GLY A 3 -23.57 -14.86 -42.81
N SER A 4 -23.60 -13.69 -42.16
CA SER A 4 -22.86 -12.55 -42.69
C SER A 4 -21.44 -12.62 -42.14
N PHE A 5 -20.57 -13.12 -43.01
CA PHE A 5 -19.12 -12.98 -43.01
C PHE A 5 -18.62 -11.76 -42.23
N ARG A 6 -17.90 -12.03 -41.14
CA ARG A 6 -16.79 -11.17 -40.69
C ARG A 6 -15.77 -12.02 -39.94
N GLU A 7 -15.14 -12.91 -40.70
CA GLU A 7 -13.97 -13.70 -40.28
C GLU A 7 -12.67 -12.87 -40.27
N ASP A 8 -12.67 -11.63 -40.75
CA ASP A 8 -11.44 -10.82 -40.91
C ASP A 8 -11.07 -9.94 -39.70
N LEU A 9 -11.85 -9.98 -38.62
CA LEU A 9 -11.53 -9.24 -37.38
C LEU A 9 -10.95 -10.09 -36.26
N PHE A 10 -10.80 -11.41 -36.48
CA PHE A 10 -10.25 -12.32 -35.47
C PHE A 10 -8.73 -12.51 -35.59
N TYR A 11 -8.10 -12.01 -36.66
CA TYR A 11 -6.68 -12.31 -36.98
C TYR A 11 -5.70 -11.12 -36.91
N ARG A 12 -6.12 -9.94 -36.43
CA ARG A 12 -5.21 -8.77 -36.32
C ARG A 12 -4.85 -8.32 -34.92
N LEU A 13 -5.25 -9.05 -33.90
CA LEU A 13 -4.63 -8.91 -32.59
C LEU A 13 -3.61 -10.02 -32.42
N ASN A 14 -2.44 -9.78 -33.01
CA ASN A 14 -1.20 -10.46 -32.67
C ASN A 14 -0.80 -10.02 -31.24
N VAL A 15 -1.66 -10.33 -30.26
CA VAL A 15 -1.36 -10.19 -28.84
C VAL A 15 -0.57 -11.44 -28.52
N ILE A 16 0.74 -11.34 -28.69
CA ILE A 16 1.67 -12.19 -27.95
C ILE A 16 1.36 -11.90 -26.48
N THR A 17 0.56 -12.76 -25.85
CA THR A 17 0.37 -12.80 -24.41
C THR A 17 1.70 -13.21 -23.80
N VAL A 18 2.62 -12.26 -23.66
CA VAL A 18 3.75 -12.43 -22.77
C VAL A 18 3.14 -12.49 -21.38
N SER A 19 3.09 -13.70 -20.82
CA SER A 19 2.78 -13.92 -19.41
C SER A 19 3.90 -13.28 -18.59
N LEU A 20 3.80 -11.97 -18.37
CA LEU A 20 4.69 -11.23 -17.49
C LEU A 20 4.31 -11.62 -16.06
N PRO A 21 5.21 -12.26 -15.30
CA PRO A 21 4.92 -12.58 -13.91
C PRO A 21 4.62 -11.27 -13.15
N PRO A 22 3.66 -11.29 -12.20
CA PRO A 22 3.30 -10.09 -11.46
C PRO A 22 4.51 -9.51 -10.72
N LEU A 23 4.68 -8.20 -10.82
CA LEU A 23 5.73 -7.37 -10.16
C LEU A 23 5.85 -7.64 -8.65
N ARG A 24 4.80 -8.21 -8.05
CA ARG A 24 4.69 -8.70 -6.67
C ARG A 24 5.77 -9.70 -6.24
N ARG A 25 6.50 -10.31 -7.18
CA ARG A 25 7.65 -11.20 -6.89
C ARG A 25 9.02 -10.51 -7.04
N ARG A 26 9.05 -9.20 -7.34
CA ARG A 26 10.27 -8.43 -7.67
C ARG A 26 10.18 -6.96 -7.24
N SER A 27 9.97 -6.70 -5.95
CA SER A 27 10.05 -5.33 -5.41
C SER A 27 11.42 -4.69 -5.64
N GLU A 28 12.47 -5.50 -5.80
CA GLU A 28 13.82 -5.09 -6.20
C GLU A 28 13.89 -4.42 -7.60
N ASP A 29 12.93 -4.72 -8.49
CA ASP A 29 12.85 -4.13 -9.83
C ASP A 29 12.13 -2.76 -9.82
N ILE A 30 11.44 -2.41 -8.73
CA ILE A 30 10.64 -1.16 -8.64
C ILE A 30 11.52 0.08 -8.89
N PRO A 31 12.71 0.24 -8.28
CA PRO A 31 13.55 1.41 -8.54
C PRO A 31 13.95 1.53 -10.02
N LEU A 32 14.29 0.42 -10.65
CA LEU A 32 14.71 0.39 -12.05
C LEU A 32 13.54 0.73 -12.98
N LEU A 33 12.38 0.12 -12.75
CA LEU A 33 11.16 0.38 -13.52
C LEU A 33 10.66 1.81 -13.31
N ALA A 34 10.72 2.32 -12.09
CA ALA A 34 10.31 3.68 -11.78
C ALA A 34 11.17 4.71 -12.50
N GLN A 35 12.49 4.52 -12.49
CA GLN A 35 13.41 5.37 -13.27
C GLN A 35 13.18 5.25 -14.78
N HIS A 36 12.89 4.04 -15.28
CA HIS A 36 12.58 3.85 -16.70
C HIS A 36 11.34 4.64 -17.13
N PHE A 37 10.22 4.52 -16.38
CA PHE A 37 9.00 5.26 -16.68
C PHE A 37 9.19 6.78 -16.51
N LEU A 38 9.92 7.20 -15.48
CA LEU A 38 10.26 8.62 -15.29
C LEU A 38 10.95 9.19 -16.54
N ALA A 39 12.01 8.52 -17.00
CA ALA A 39 12.77 8.98 -18.16
C ALA A 39 11.94 8.95 -19.46
N HIS A 40 11.11 7.92 -19.63
CA HIS A 40 10.22 7.81 -20.79
C HIS A 40 9.22 8.97 -20.83
N TYR A 41 8.45 9.18 -19.77
CA TYR A 41 7.40 10.20 -19.73
C TYR A 41 7.95 11.61 -19.61
N ALA A 42 9.10 11.82 -18.94
CA ALA A 42 9.74 13.12 -18.91
C ALA A 42 10.16 13.55 -20.32
N ARG A 43 10.68 12.62 -21.14
CA ARG A 43 11.01 12.89 -22.54
C ARG A 43 9.78 13.16 -23.39
N GLU A 44 8.72 12.37 -23.23
CA GLU A 44 7.48 12.56 -24.01
C GLU A 44 6.74 13.86 -23.66
N ASN A 45 6.84 14.32 -22.41
CA ASN A 45 6.18 15.54 -21.95
C ASN A 45 7.11 16.77 -21.92
N GLU A 46 8.31 16.67 -22.51
CA GLU A 46 9.32 17.74 -22.54
C GLU A 46 9.64 18.33 -21.14
N LYS A 47 9.62 17.49 -20.11
CA LYS A 47 9.92 17.88 -18.72
C LYS A 47 11.39 17.70 -18.41
N ALA A 48 11.94 18.59 -17.57
CA ALA A 48 13.30 18.49 -17.04
C ALA A 48 13.42 17.48 -15.86
N LEU A 49 12.38 16.70 -15.60
CA LEU A 49 12.29 15.75 -14.51
C LEU A 49 13.30 14.61 -14.70
N ARG A 50 14.22 14.44 -13.74
CA ARG A 50 15.34 13.50 -13.84
C ARG A 50 15.45 12.56 -12.64
N GLU A 51 14.94 13.00 -11.50
CA GLU A 51 15.14 12.29 -10.23
C GLU A 51 13.82 12.02 -9.53
N ILE A 52 13.80 10.98 -8.71
CA ILE A 52 12.72 10.67 -7.77
C ILE A 52 13.28 10.94 -6.37
N SER A 53 12.54 11.69 -5.55
CA SER A 53 12.96 11.97 -4.18
C SER A 53 13.13 10.64 -3.42
N PRO A 54 14.09 10.54 -2.47
CA PRO A 54 14.26 9.33 -1.67
C PRO A 54 12.96 8.89 -0.99
N ARG A 55 12.18 9.86 -0.51
CA ARG A 55 10.89 9.60 0.14
C ARG A 55 9.82 9.07 -0.83
N ALA A 56 9.74 9.62 -2.04
CA ALA A 56 8.86 9.10 -3.07
C ALA A 56 9.27 7.67 -3.46
N MET A 57 10.57 7.39 -3.58
CA MET A 57 11.08 6.05 -3.89
C MET A 57 10.71 5.03 -2.81
N GLU A 58 10.86 5.36 -1.53
CA GLU A 58 10.41 4.51 -0.41
C GLU A 58 8.94 4.14 -0.54
N LEU A 59 8.07 5.12 -0.79
CA LEU A 59 6.64 4.89 -0.95
C LEU A 59 6.31 4.01 -2.15
N LEU A 60 7.06 4.15 -3.25
CA LEU A 60 6.89 3.31 -4.43
C LEU A 60 7.30 1.86 -4.14
N ILE A 61 8.37 1.64 -3.37
CA ILE A 61 8.86 0.31 -2.98
C ILE A 61 7.88 -0.37 -2.00
N ASP A 62 7.38 0.38 -1.03
CA ASP A 62 6.49 -0.13 0.02
C ASP A 62 5.06 -0.42 -0.48
N TYR A 63 4.68 0.12 -1.64
CA TYR A 63 3.36 -0.09 -2.21
C TYR A 63 3.27 -1.46 -2.92
N PRO A 64 2.20 -2.25 -2.69
CA PRO A 64 2.11 -3.63 -3.21
C PRO A 64 1.75 -3.76 -4.70
N TRP A 65 1.43 -2.65 -5.37
CA TRP A 65 1.07 -2.60 -6.81
C TRP A 65 0.06 -3.70 -7.22
N PRO A 66 -1.18 -3.72 -6.68
CA PRO A 66 -2.20 -4.73 -7.02
C PRO A 66 -2.51 -4.82 -8.51
N GLY A 67 -2.34 -3.73 -9.27
CA GLY A 67 -2.46 -3.64 -10.72
C GLY A 67 -1.16 -3.94 -11.50
N ASN A 68 -0.12 -4.45 -10.83
CA ASN A 68 1.20 -4.79 -11.39
C ASN A 68 1.91 -3.55 -12.01
N VAL A 69 2.76 -3.80 -13.02
CA VAL A 69 3.62 -2.80 -13.69
C VAL A 69 2.82 -1.64 -14.26
N ARG A 70 1.63 -1.90 -14.80
CA ARG A 70 0.77 -0.86 -15.37
C ARG A 70 0.28 0.14 -14.34
N GLU A 71 0.08 -0.29 -13.09
CA GLU A 71 -0.32 0.64 -12.03
C GLU A 71 0.83 1.56 -11.63
N LEU A 72 2.06 1.02 -11.56
CA LEU A 72 3.29 1.78 -11.34
C LEU A 72 3.53 2.79 -12.47
N GLU A 73 3.43 2.33 -13.72
CA GLU A 73 3.51 3.14 -14.94
C GLU A 73 2.52 4.31 -14.90
N ASN A 74 1.23 4.03 -14.71
CA ASN A 74 0.19 5.08 -14.62
C ASN A 74 0.38 6.02 -13.43
N ALA A 75 0.94 5.55 -12.32
CA ALA A 75 1.24 6.41 -11.16
C ALA A 75 2.37 7.39 -11.50
N ILE A 76 3.42 6.93 -12.18
CA ILE A 76 4.56 7.76 -12.56
C ILE A 76 4.20 8.70 -13.71
N GLU A 77 3.51 8.24 -14.74
CA GLU A 77 3.02 9.09 -15.84
C GLU A 77 2.26 10.32 -15.29
N ARG A 78 1.26 10.07 -14.43
CA ARG A 78 0.48 11.15 -13.81
C ARG A 78 1.36 12.08 -12.96
N ALA A 79 2.30 11.53 -12.19
CA ALA A 79 3.22 12.34 -11.40
C ALA A 79 4.12 13.21 -12.29
N VAL A 80 4.59 12.71 -13.44
CA VAL A 80 5.39 13.49 -14.41
C VAL A 80 4.57 14.63 -15.01
N VAL A 81 3.33 14.37 -15.43
CA VAL A 81 2.43 15.39 -15.99
C VAL A 81 2.22 16.54 -15.00
N LEU A 82 2.01 16.19 -13.72
CA LEU A 82 1.77 17.15 -12.63
C LEU A 82 3.05 17.82 -12.10
N SER A 83 4.23 17.26 -12.39
CA SER A 83 5.49 17.77 -11.86
C SER A 83 5.86 19.15 -12.39
N ILE A 84 6.47 19.94 -11.50
CA ILE A 84 7.08 21.23 -11.80
C ILE A 84 8.49 21.18 -11.22
N GLY A 85 9.50 21.11 -12.09
CA GLY A 85 10.91 21.03 -11.69
C GLY A 85 11.60 19.73 -12.12
N GLU A 86 12.74 19.45 -11.49
CA GLU A 86 13.65 18.35 -11.88
C GLU A 86 13.49 17.08 -11.01
N VAL A 87 12.76 17.18 -9.89
CA VAL A 87 12.60 16.10 -8.91
C VAL A 87 11.12 15.73 -8.73
N LEU A 88 10.80 14.43 -8.82
CA LEU A 88 9.50 13.87 -8.50
C LEU A 88 9.40 13.67 -6.98
N THR A 89 8.57 14.46 -6.32
CA THR A 89 8.31 14.37 -4.88
C THR A 89 7.10 13.48 -4.58
N GLU A 90 7.02 13.00 -3.35
CA GLU A 90 5.97 12.12 -2.83
C GLU A 90 4.57 12.71 -2.97
N GLU A 91 4.44 14.04 -2.92
CA GLU A 91 3.19 14.78 -3.04
C GLU A 91 2.50 14.59 -4.40
N LEU A 92 3.32 14.33 -5.43
CA LEU A 92 2.87 14.06 -6.80
C LEU A 92 2.40 12.62 -7.00
N LEU A 93 2.68 11.73 -6.04
CA LEU A 93 2.21 10.35 -6.09
C LEU A 93 0.71 10.25 -5.75
N PRO A 94 0.00 9.23 -6.29
CA PRO A 94 -1.39 8.98 -5.95
C PRO A 94 -1.60 8.88 -4.44
N ALA A 95 -2.72 9.39 -3.95
CA ALA A 95 -3.07 9.36 -2.53
C ALA A 95 -3.07 7.92 -1.97
N SER A 96 -3.42 6.91 -2.78
CA SER A 96 -3.34 5.50 -2.39
C SER A 96 -1.93 5.02 -2.06
N VAL A 97 -0.91 5.54 -2.76
CA VAL A 97 0.51 5.23 -2.55
C VAL A 97 1.02 5.98 -1.31
N ARG A 98 0.70 7.27 -1.19
CA ARG A 98 1.03 8.09 -0.02
C ARG A 98 0.41 7.58 1.29
N GLN A 99 -0.90 7.36 1.29
CA GLN A 99 -1.66 6.98 2.48
C GLN A 99 -1.39 5.56 2.95
N ARG A 100 -0.91 4.65 2.09
CA ARG A 100 -0.55 3.29 2.52
C ARG A 100 0.82 3.23 3.18
N GLY A 101 1.76 4.11 2.85
CA GLY A 101 2.98 4.30 3.65
C GLY A 101 2.65 4.74 5.09
N GLU A 102 1.63 5.58 5.26
CA GLU A 102 1.16 6.03 6.57
C GLU A 102 0.23 5.01 7.26
N ALA A 103 -0.66 4.35 6.53
CA ALA A 103 -1.61 3.39 7.07
C ALA A 103 -0.96 2.02 7.38
N ALA A 104 0.10 1.60 6.70
CA ALA A 104 0.86 0.41 7.08
C ALA A 104 1.64 0.64 8.39
N ALA A 105 2.19 1.84 8.58
CA ALA A 105 2.84 2.24 9.84
C ALA A 105 1.83 2.46 10.98
N ALA A 106 0.64 3.01 10.69
CA ALA A 106 -0.37 3.33 11.70
C ALA A 106 -1.36 2.19 12.02
N SER A 107 -1.68 1.31 11.07
CA SER A 107 -2.78 0.35 11.23
C SER A 107 -2.39 -1.00 11.83
N GLY A 108 -1.10 -1.34 11.91
CA GLY A 108 -0.61 -2.64 12.43
C GLY A 108 -1.37 -3.85 11.87
N LEU A 109 -1.94 -3.71 10.68
CA LEU A 109 -2.67 -4.77 10.00
C LEU A 109 -1.63 -5.74 9.45
N LEU A 110 -1.91 -7.03 9.62
CA LEU A 110 -1.11 -8.08 8.99
C LEU A 110 -0.98 -7.77 7.49
N PRO A 111 0.22 -7.88 6.91
CA PRO A 111 0.36 -7.77 5.48
C PRO A 111 -0.59 -8.79 4.83
N PRO A 112 -1.32 -8.41 3.76
CA PRO A 112 -2.33 -9.27 3.14
C PRO A 112 -1.75 -10.57 2.57
N VAL A 113 -0.43 -10.70 2.52
CA VAL A 113 0.32 -11.88 2.08
C VAL A 113 1.51 -12.07 3.03
N LEU A 114 1.79 -13.31 3.44
CA LEU A 114 3.01 -13.63 4.19
C LEU A 114 4.25 -13.40 3.31
N PRO A 115 5.25 -12.65 3.78
CA PRO A 115 6.47 -12.40 3.03
C PRO A 115 7.32 -13.70 2.95
N ALA A 116 8.12 -13.83 1.89
CA ALA A 116 8.84 -15.08 1.57
C ALA A 116 9.88 -15.49 2.63
N ASN A 117 10.38 -14.51 3.39
CA ASN A 117 11.26 -14.66 4.55
C ASN A 117 10.50 -14.98 5.86
N GLY A 118 9.17 -15.09 5.81
CA GLY A 118 8.30 -15.37 6.94
C GLY A 118 8.11 -14.17 7.87
N ILE A 119 7.18 -14.32 8.81
CA ILE A 119 6.99 -13.40 9.94
C ILE A 119 6.95 -14.20 11.23
N SER A 120 7.39 -13.59 12.32
CA SER A 120 7.15 -14.12 13.66
C SER A 120 5.65 -14.11 13.95
N PHE A 121 5.03 -15.29 13.99
CA PHE A 121 3.62 -15.45 14.30
C PHE A 121 3.24 -14.76 15.62
N LYS A 122 4.11 -14.87 16.63
CA LYS A 122 3.90 -14.26 17.95
C LYS A 122 3.83 -12.73 17.87
N ASP A 123 4.69 -12.11 17.08
CA ASP A 123 4.74 -10.65 16.93
C ASP A 123 3.57 -10.16 16.09
N ALA A 124 3.26 -10.88 15.01
CA ALA A 124 2.11 -10.64 14.14
C ALA A 124 0.78 -10.66 14.91
N VAL A 125 0.56 -11.69 15.75
CA VAL A 125 -0.63 -11.79 16.62
C VAL A 125 -0.65 -10.67 17.64
N SER A 126 0.49 -10.37 18.29
CA SER A 126 0.57 -9.32 19.32
C SER A 126 0.30 -7.92 18.76
N GLN A 127 0.75 -7.63 17.53
CA GLN A 127 0.48 -6.37 16.84
C GLN A 127 -1.00 -6.24 16.48
N TYR A 128 -1.59 -7.31 15.94
CA TYR A 128 -3.01 -7.31 15.60
C TYR A 128 -3.90 -7.15 16.85
N GLU A 129 -3.56 -7.86 17.92
CA GLU A 129 -4.24 -7.74 19.22
C GLU A 129 -4.14 -6.33 19.80
N ARG A 130 -2.95 -5.71 19.75
CA ARG A 130 -2.74 -4.31 20.16
C ARG A 130 -3.68 -3.38 19.41
N GLN A 131 -3.80 -3.54 18.11
CA GLN A 131 -4.61 -2.66 17.26
C GLN A 131 -6.10 -2.79 17.55
N ILE A 132 -6.61 -4.01 17.77
CA ILE A 132 -8.00 -4.23 18.17
C ILE A 132 -8.31 -3.52 19.49
N ILE A 133 -7.42 -3.64 20.48
CA ILE A 133 -7.58 -3.01 21.79
C ILE A 133 -7.58 -1.48 21.67
N ILE A 134 -6.64 -0.91 20.90
CA ILE A 134 -6.57 0.54 20.69
C ILE A 134 -7.85 1.06 20.02
N ARG A 135 -8.32 0.41 18.96
CA ARG A 135 -9.55 0.82 18.27
C ARG A 135 -10.78 0.74 19.19
N ALA A 136 -10.90 -0.34 19.97
CA ALA A 136 -11.99 -0.48 20.93
C ALA A 136 -11.96 0.62 22.00
N LEU A 137 -10.77 0.96 22.52
CA LEU A 137 -10.59 2.07 23.45
C LEU A 137 -10.97 3.41 22.82
N GLN A 138 -10.54 3.69 21.59
CA GLN A 138 -10.87 4.92 20.87
C GLN A 138 -12.39 5.06 20.64
N SER A 139 -13.05 4.00 20.17
CA SER A 139 -14.51 3.98 19.98
C SER A 139 -15.29 4.13 21.29
N CYS A 140 -14.66 3.83 22.42
CA CYS A 140 -15.26 3.94 23.75
C CYS A 140 -14.75 5.15 24.56
N GLY A 141 -14.01 6.08 23.96
CA GLY A 141 -13.47 7.27 24.63
C GLY A 141 -12.49 6.95 25.77
N GLY A 142 -11.71 5.88 25.65
CA GLY A 142 -10.74 5.42 26.65
C GLY A 142 -11.33 4.59 27.80
N VAL A 143 -12.65 4.36 27.82
CA VAL A 143 -13.30 3.60 28.90
C VAL A 143 -13.03 2.10 28.75
N GLN A 144 -12.06 1.59 29.53
CA GLN A 144 -11.62 0.18 29.47
C GLN A 144 -12.78 -0.83 29.66
N LYS A 145 -13.72 -0.56 30.57
CA LYS A 145 -14.87 -1.44 30.80
C LYS A 145 -15.75 -1.58 29.56
N ARG A 146 -16.05 -0.47 28.88
CA ARG A 146 -16.84 -0.46 27.64
C ARG A 146 -16.06 -1.10 26.49
N ALA A 147 -14.76 -0.86 26.39
CA ALA A 147 -13.92 -1.54 25.41
C ALA A 147 -13.89 -3.07 25.64
N ALA A 148 -13.86 -3.53 26.89
CA ALA A 148 -13.92 -4.97 27.20
C ALA A 148 -15.28 -5.58 26.80
N GLU A 149 -16.37 -4.87 27.08
CA GLU A 149 -17.72 -5.26 26.65
C GLU A 149 -17.83 -5.32 25.11
N LEU A 150 -17.31 -4.32 24.40
CA LEU A 150 -17.27 -4.26 22.93
C LEU A 150 -16.46 -5.41 22.32
N LEU A 151 -15.39 -5.81 22.98
CA LEU A 151 -14.54 -6.92 22.56
C LEU A 151 -15.03 -8.29 23.08
N HIS A 152 -16.16 -8.33 23.81
CA HIS A 152 -16.72 -9.54 24.42
C HIS A 152 -15.73 -10.31 25.32
N VAL A 153 -14.87 -9.57 26.04
CA VAL A 153 -13.91 -10.14 27.01
C VAL A 153 -14.18 -9.62 28.42
N LYS A 154 -13.70 -10.35 29.44
CA LYS A 154 -13.78 -9.86 30.81
C LYS A 154 -12.87 -8.62 30.99
N PRO A 155 -13.27 -7.63 31.80
CA PRO A 155 -12.42 -6.46 32.06
C PRO A 155 -11.03 -6.81 32.60
N THR A 156 -10.93 -7.86 33.44
CA THR A 156 -9.64 -8.37 33.94
C THR A 156 -8.76 -8.91 32.82
N THR A 157 -9.33 -9.61 31.84
CA THR A 157 -8.61 -10.11 30.67
C THR A 157 -8.11 -8.97 29.81
N LEU A 158 -8.93 -7.94 29.57
CA LEU A 158 -8.50 -6.75 28.83
C LEU A 158 -7.34 -6.04 29.54
N HIS A 159 -7.41 -5.90 30.87
CA HIS A 159 -6.36 -5.27 31.66
C HIS A 159 -5.02 -6.00 31.53
N GLU A 160 -5.01 -7.33 31.64
CA GLU A 160 -3.80 -8.15 31.45
C GLU A 160 -3.24 -8.03 30.02
N MET A 161 -4.11 -8.01 29.00
CA MET A 161 -3.69 -7.81 27.60
C MET A 161 -3.06 -6.42 27.40
N MET A 162 -3.65 -5.38 27.96
CA MET A 162 -3.11 -4.01 27.91
C MET A 162 -1.75 -3.91 28.60
N LYS A 163 -1.58 -4.56 29.76
CA LYS A 163 -0.29 -4.58 30.48
C LYS A 163 0.78 -5.33 29.70
N ARG A 164 0.47 -6.52 29.17
CA ARG A 164 1.40 -7.32 28.34
C ARG A 164 1.83 -6.57 27.09
N LEU A 165 0.91 -5.81 26.49
CA LEU A 165 1.14 -5.04 25.28
C LEU A 165 1.59 -3.60 25.56
N ASN A 166 1.85 -3.18 26.80
CA ASN A 166 2.23 -1.79 27.12
C ASN A 166 1.27 -0.75 26.48
N ILE A 167 -0.04 -0.91 26.64
CA ILE A 167 -1.06 0.02 26.13
C ILE A 167 -1.61 0.84 27.30
N SER A 168 -1.44 2.17 27.24
CA SER A 168 -1.99 3.11 28.22
C SER A 168 -3.27 3.76 27.70
N SER A 169 -4.32 3.80 28.52
CA SER A 169 -5.61 4.40 28.15
C SER A 169 -5.59 5.93 28.10
N GLU A 170 -4.66 6.60 28.81
CA GLU A 170 -4.58 8.06 28.91
C GLU A 170 -4.01 8.75 27.66
N SER A 171 -3.27 8.04 26.82
CA SER A 171 -2.60 8.59 25.64
C SER A 171 -3.43 8.55 24.34
N LEU A 172 -4.70 8.14 24.40
CA LEU A 172 -5.53 7.82 23.22
C LEU A 172 -6.79 8.70 23.08
N VAL A 173 -6.97 9.71 23.93
CA VAL A 173 -8.07 10.67 23.83
C VAL A 173 -7.55 11.93 23.12
N PRO A 174 -8.00 12.24 21.89
CA PRO A 174 -7.78 13.58 21.34
C PRO A 174 -8.60 14.56 22.18
N SER A 175 -7.93 15.62 22.67
CA SER A 175 -8.59 16.76 23.33
C SER A 175 -9.56 17.46 22.39
#